data_AF-A0A2R6CB48-F1
#
_entry.id   AF-A0A2R6CB48-F1
#
_cell.length_a   1.000
_cell.length_b   1.000
_cell.length_c   1.000
_cell.angle_alpha   90.00
_cell.angle_beta   90.00
_cell.angle_gamma   90.00
#
_symmetry.space_group_name_H-M   'P 1'
#
loop_
_entity.id
_entity.type
_entity.pdbx_description
1 polymer ?
#
loop_
_entity_poly.entity_id
_entity_poly.type
_entity_poly.pdbx_seq_one_letter_code
_entity_poly.pdbx_strand_id
1 'polypeptide(L)'
;MRRIYCEITSRELELPERLERIVSLSPAVTETLFMLGLGECVIGVSAFDVHPPDARKKPVLGSYSTTNIEKLRALNPQLIFLTSGYQRKLATQLSQLYPTYVVELPVSVSSIVDMVVKVGLVVNEPDKARTIASKMLGTLAKHIRSTQATRRVYVEVDLGGPVTFGAYSYITDALSIVGARNIFSDHACEWEKPDFDIVVERNPEIIIYEPKMFRPKTLGEILEMLSGRGWSKLSALSSGRVYITPSPYDFLAHHGPSFILEALPWLDNTVNTGFKDT
;
A
#
# COMPACT_ATOMS: atom_id res chain seq x y z
N MET A 1 4.88 -6.69 31.23
CA MET A 1 3.66 -6.15 30.59
C MET A 1 3.99 -4.72 30.22
N ARG A 2 3.78 -4.36 28.96
CA ARG A 2 4.09 -3.05 28.41
C ARG A 2 2.79 -2.33 28.10
N ARG A 3 2.76 -1.03 28.36
CA ARG A 3 1.64 -0.17 28.01
C ARG A 3 1.95 0.59 26.74
N ILE A 4 1.06 0.48 25.77
CA ILE A 4 1.19 1.14 24.48
C ILE A 4 -0.12 1.85 24.19
N TYR A 5 -0.05 3.15 23.91
CA TYR A 5 -1.23 3.92 23.55
C TYR A 5 -1.42 3.92 22.03
N CYS A 6 -2.64 3.61 21.58
CA CYS A 6 -3.04 3.70 20.19
C CYS A 6 -3.88 4.97 19.98
N GLU A 7 -3.26 6.02 19.44
CA GLU A 7 -3.89 7.33 19.19
C GLU A 7 -5.22 7.22 18.43
N ILE A 8 -5.25 6.42 17.36
CA ILE A 8 -6.39 6.29 16.45
C ILE A 8 -7.64 5.73 17.15
N THR A 9 -7.45 4.81 18.09
CA THR A 9 -8.56 4.23 18.86
C THR A 9 -8.75 4.91 20.22
N SER A 10 -7.82 5.81 20.58
CA SER A 10 -7.72 6.46 21.88
C SER A 10 -7.76 5.46 23.04
N ARG A 11 -7.00 4.36 22.91
CA ARG A 11 -6.96 3.26 23.88
C ARG A 11 -5.53 2.91 24.28
N GLU A 12 -5.34 2.64 25.56
CA GLU A 12 -4.13 2.01 26.07
C GLU A 12 -4.26 0.48 25.94
N LEU A 13 -3.20 -0.16 25.45
CA LEU A 13 -3.06 -1.60 25.30
C LEU A 13 -2.06 -2.10 26.34
N GLU A 14 -2.43 -3.14 27.09
CA GLU A 14 -1.49 -3.88 27.94
C GLU A 14 -1.02 -5.14 27.20
N LEU A 15 0.20 -5.10 26.69
CA LEU A 15 0.78 -6.19 25.89
C LEU A 15 1.87 -6.94 26.67
N PRO A 16 2.07 -8.24 26.43
CA PRO A 16 3.23 -8.95 26.98
C PRO A 16 4.55 -8.41 26.41
N GLU A 17 5.66 -8.75 27.06
CA GLU A 17 7.01 -8.44 26.55
C GLU A 17 7.28 -9.13 25.22
N ARG A 18 6.76 -10.35 25.06
CA ARG A 18 6.87 -11.17 23.86
C ARG A 18 5.48 -11.56 23.38
N LEU A 19 5.16 -11.23 22.14
CA LEU A 19 3.93 -11.65 21.47
C LEU A 19 4.14 -12.99 20.78
N GLU A 20 3.16 -13.88 20.91
CA GLU A 20 3.14 -15.22 20.30
C GLU A 20 1.91 -15.42 19.40
N ARG A 21 0.88 -14.59 19.59
CA ARG A 21 -0.42 -14.71 18.91
C ARG A 21 -0.88 -13.37 18.37
N ILE A 22 -0.32 -12.99 17.22
CA ILE A 22 -0.63 -11.77 16.51
C ILE A 22 -1.59 -12.09 15.38
N VAL A 23 -2.65 -11.30 15.26
CA VAL A 23 -3.46 -11.24 14.04
C VAL A 23 -3.13 -9.95 13.31
N SER A 24 -2.93 -10.02 12.01
CA SER A 24 -2.73 -8.84 11.17
C SER A 24 -3.75 -8.82 10.05
N LEU A 25 -4.63 -7.82 10.03
CA LEU A 25 -5.61 -7.63 8.96
C LEU A 25 -5.20 -6.51 8.01
N SER A 26 -3.90 -6.17 7.97
CA SER A 26 -3.31 -5.14 7.12
C SER A 26 -2.10 -5.73 6.37
N PRO A 27 -2.14 -5.82 5.02
CA PRO A 27 -1.02 -6.33 4.21
C PRO A 27 0.33 -5.68 4.52
N ALA A 28 0.35 -4.35 4.68
CA ALA A 28 1.57 -3.60 4.98
C ALA A 28 2.16 -3.96 6.36
N VAL A 29 1.30 -4.20 7.35
CA VAL A 29 1.73 -4.61 8.69
C VAL A 29 2.18 -6.06 8.67
N THR A 30 1.49 -6.94 7.94
CA THR A 30 1.87 -8.34 7.79
C THR A 30 3.26 -8.46 7.19
N GLU A 31 3.54 -7.79 6.07
CA GLU A 31 4.89 -7.75 5.50
C GLU A 31 5.93 -7.32 6.55
N THR A 32 5.64 -6.24 7.27
CA THR A 32 6.53 -5.71 8.31
C THR A 32 6.80 -6.76 9.41
N LEU A 33 5.77 -7.43 9.92
CA LEU A 33 5.91 -8.48 10.93
C LEU A 33 6.79 -9.63 10.45
N PHE A 34 6.64 -10.05 9.20
CA PHE A 34 7.50 -11.07 8.61
C PHE A 34 8.94 -10.60 8.47
N MET A 35 9.17 -9.36 8.03
CA MET A 35 10.52 -8.78 7.96
C MET A 35 11.19 -8.63 9.34
N LEU A 36 10.41 -8.46 10.41
CA LEU A 36 10.89 -8.47 11.79
C LEU A 36 11.22 -9.87 12.33
N GLY A 37 10.95 -10.92 11.54
CA GLY A 37 11.13 -12.31 11.93
C GLY A 37 10.00 -12.87 12.80
N LEU A 38 8.85 -12.21 12.84
CA LEU A 38 7.69 -12.59 13.66
C LEU A 38 6.63 -13.37 12.88
N GLY A 39 6.96 -13.89 11.69
CA GLY A 39 6.02 -14.65 10.85
C GLY A 39 5.36 -15.83 11.57
N GLU A 40 6.06 -16.52 12.48
CA GLU A 40 5.50 -17.61 13.29
C GLU A 40 4.53 -17.13 14.37
N CYS A 41 4.70 -15.90 14.86
CA CYS A 41 3.78 -15.28 15.80
C CYS A 41 2.49 -14.79 15.11
N VAL A 42 2.48 -14.68 13.77
CA VAL A 42 1.28 -14.33 13.01
C VAL A 42 0.40 -15.57 12.87
N ILE A 43 -0.73 -15.58 13.59
CA ILE A 43 -1.66 -16.70 13.66
C ILE A 43 -2.93 -16.50 12.84
N GLY A 44 -3.08 -15.35 12.18
CA GLY A 44 -4.19 -15.10 11.28
C GLY A 44 -4.01 -13.82 10.48
N VAL A 45 -4.53 -13.85 9.26
CA VAL A 45 -4.36 -12.79 8.26
C VAL A 45 -5.68 -12.47 7.55
N SER A 46 -5.73 -11.37 6.80
CA SER A 46 -6.80 -11.10 5.82
C SER A 46 -6.56 -11.85 4.50
N ALA A 47 -7.57 -11.86 3.63
CA ALA A 47 -7.47 -12.47 2.31
C ALA A 47 -6.47 -11.76 1.36
N PHE A 48 -6.01 -10.56 1.72
CA PHE A 48 -5.12 -9.72 0.89
C PHE A 48 -3.66 -9.80 1.31
N ASP A 49 -3.36 -10.47 2.43
CA ASP A 49 -2.01 -10.65 2.96
C ASP A 49 -1.24 -11.71 2.17
N VAL A 50 -0.74 -11.32 1.00
CA VAL A 50 -0.02 -12.22 0.08
C VAL A 50 1.49 -12.05 0.11
N HIS A 51 1.98 -11.00 0.78
CA HIS A 51 3.39 -10.68 0.88
C HIS A 51 3.86 -10.75 2.36
N PRO A 52 4.92 -11.52 2.66
CA PRO A 52 5.62 -12.44 1.76
C PRO A 52 4.76 -13.68 1.42
N PRO A 53 5.18 -14.54 0.47
CA PRO A 53 4.41 -15.72 0.07
C PRO A 53 3.99 -16.66 1.22
N ASP A 54 4.76 -16.68 2.31
CA ASP A 54 4.45 -17.45 3.52
C ASP A 54 3.26 -16.91 4.33
N ALA A 55 2.91 -15.63 4.20
CA ALA A 55 1.71 -15.06 4.82
C ALA A 55 0.43 -15.76 4.34
N ARG A 56 0.40 -16.21 3.08
CA ARG A 56 -0.73 -16.95 2.49
C ARG A 56 -0.98 -18.32 3.11
N LYS A 57 -0.01 -18.86 3.86
CA LYS A 57 -0.16 -20.13 4.58
C LYS A 57 -0.90 -19.94 5.90
N LYS A 58 -1.04 -18.71 6.39
CA LYS A 58 -1.70 -18.40 7.66
C LYS A 58 -3.24 -18.48 7.51
N PRO A 59 -3.97 -18.78 8.59
CA PRO A 59 -5.43 -18.82 8.56
C PRO A 59 -6.03 -17.48 8.11
N VAL A 60 -6.89 -17.52 7.10
CA VAL A 60 -7.63 -16.33 6.65
C VAL A 60 -8.84 -16.08 7.55
N LEU A 61 -8.87 -14.90 8.15
CA LEU A 61 -9.88 -14.47 9.12
C LEU A 61 -10.95 -13.56 8.53
N GLY A 62 -10.70 -12.95 7.38
CA GLY A 62 -11.66 -12.04 6.77
C GLY A 62 -11.19 -11.38 5.49
N SER A 63 -11.98 -10.43 5.03
CA SER A 63 -11.64 -9.55 3.92
C SER A 63 -10.97 -8.28 4.44
N TYR A 64 -10.83 -7.26 3.59
CA TYR A 64 -10.24 -5.99 3.95
C TYR A 64 -11.09 -5.20 4.95
N SER A 65 -12.42 -5.35 4.97
CA SER A 65 -13.30 -4.58 5.88
C SER A 65 -14.16 -5.44 6.81
N THR A 66 -13.98 -6.76 6.76
CA THR A 66 -14.76 -7.70 7.55
C THR A 66 -13.85 -8.75 8.17
N THR A 67 -14.25 -9.28 9.32
CA THR A 67 -13.53 -10.38 9.98
C THR A 67 -14.52 -11.36 10.61
N ASN A 68 -14.10 -12.61 10.72
CA ASN A 68 -14.85 -13.67 11.38
C ASN A 68 -14.53 -13.68 12.87
N ILE A 69 -15.45 -13.14 13.67
CA ILE A 69 -15.30 -12.99 15.12
C ILE A 69 -15.16 -14.34 15.84
N GLU A 70 -15.86 -15.38 15.38
CA GLU A 70 -15.75 -16.72 15.99
C GLU A 70 -14.36 -17.33 15.77
N LYS A 71 -13.79 -17.18 14.56
CA LYS A 71 -12.41 -17.58 14.29
C LYS A 71 -11.41 -16.77 15.12
N LEU A 72 -11.62 -15.46 15.26
CA LEU A 72 -10.79 -14.61 16.12
C LEU A 72 -10.84 -15.07 17.58
N ARG A 73 -12.02 -15.36 18.11
CA ARG A 73 -12.21 -15.87 19.48
C ARG A 73 -11.47 -17.20 19.68
N ALA A 74 -11.59 -18.12 18.73
CA ALA A 74 -10.91 -19.42 18.79
C ALA A 74 -9.37 -19.29 18.80
N LEU A 75 -8.84 -18.28 18.11
CA LEU A 75 -7.40 -18.02 18.04
C LEU A 75 -6.82 -17.28 19.26
N ASN A 76 -7.67 -16.64 20.08
CA ASN A 76 -7.29 -15.92 21.29
C ASN A 76 -6.07 -14.98 21.09
N PRO A 77 -6.16 -13.98 20.18
CA PRO A 77 -5.05 -13.10 19.85
C PRO A 77 -4.65 -12.21 21.03
N GLN A 78 -3.35 -11.97 21.18
CA GLN A 78 -2.80 -11.01 22.12
C GLN A 78 -2.79 -9.58 21.56
N LEU A 79 -2.80 -9.47 20.23
CA LEU A 79 -2.80 -8.21 19.51
C LEU A 79 -3.42 -8.40 18.12
N ILE A 80 -4.24 -7.44 17.70
CA ILE A 80 -4.76 -7.33 16.34
C ILE A 80 -4.23 -6.04 15.70
N PHE A 81 -3.61 -6.16 14.53
CA PHE A 81 -3.26 -5.01 13.70
C PHE A 81 -4.31 -4.74 12.62
N LEU A 82 -4.65 -3.47 12.45
CA LEU A 82 -5.44 -2.94 11.34
C LEU A 82 -4.81 -1.66 10.81
N THR A 83 -5.29 -1.18 9.67
CA THR A 83 -5.04 0.19 9.20
C THR A 83 -6.27 1.08 9.45
N SER A 84 -6.10 2.39 9.31
CA SER A 84 -7.18 3.36 9.35
C SER A 84 -7.91 3.44 7.98
N GLY A 85 -8.36 4.63 7.57
CA GLY A 85 -9.09 4.79 6.30
C GLY A 85 -10.33 3.90 6.22
N TYR A 86 -10.41 3.06 5.17
CA TYR A 86 -11.55 2.17 4.91
C TYR A 86 -11.79 1.13 6.02
N GLN A 87 -10.76 0.76 6.78
CA GLN A 87 -10.87 -0.18 7.90
C GLN A 87 -11.36 0.44 9.21
N ARG A 88 -11.54 1.77 9.28
CA ARG A 88 -11.83 2.50 10.54
C ARG A 88 -13.03 1.94 11.31
N LYS A 89 -14.11 1.56 10.63
CA LYS A 89 -15.30 0.96 11.27
C LYS A 89 -14.97 -0.37 11.94
N LEU A 90 -14.28 -1.26 11.22
CA LEU A 90 -13.85 -2.56 11.74
C LEU A 90 -12.85 -2.40 12.90
N ALA A 91 -11.89 -1.48 12.76
CA ALA A 91 -10.91 -1.18 13.78
C ALA A 91 -11.56 -0.70 15.08
N THR A 92 -12.55 0.18 14.99
CA THR A 92 -13.33 0.66 16.14
C THR A 92 -14.04 -0.50 16.84
N GLN A 93 -14.70 -1.37 16.08
CA GLN A 93 -15.42 -2.53 16.64
C GLN A 93 -14.47 -3.52 17.33
N LEU A 94 -13.35 -3.87 16.69
CA LEU A 94 -12.38 -4.80 17.27
C LEU A 94 -11.68 -4.24 18.50
N SER A 95 -11.41 -2.94 18.54
CA SER A 95 -10.79 -2.27 19.69
C SER A 95 -11.63 -2.32 20.97
N GLN A 96 -12.93 -2.59 20.86
CA GLN A 96 -13.82 -2.79 22.01
C GLN A 96 -13.73 -4.21 22.58
N LEU A 97 -13.23 -5.17 21.81
CA LEU A 97 -13.26 -6.60 22.11
C LEU A 97 -11.87 -7.20 22.34
N TYR A 98 -10.84 -6.64 21.69
CA TYR A 98 -9.48 -7.17 21.69
C TYR A 98 -8.45 -6.04 21.77
N PRO A 99 -7.25 -6.31 22.31
CA PRO A 99 -6.11 -5.41 22.14
C PRO A 99 -5.85 -5.17 20.65
N THR A 100 -6.07 -3.94 20.20
CA THR A 100 -6.07 -3.58 18.78
C THR A 100 -5.18 -2.37 18.56
N TYR A 101 -4.16 -2.50 17.73
CA TYR A 101 -3.32 -1.38 17.33
C TYR A 101 -3.57 -1.05 15.86
N VAL A 102 -3.91 0.21 15.59
CA VAL A 102 -4.27 0.69 14.27
C VAL A 102 -3.14 1.58 13.75
N VAL A 103 -2.64 1.29 12.55
CA VAL A 103 -1.69 2.16 11.85
C VAL A 103 -2.44 3.12 10.93
N GLU A 104 -1.88 4.30 10.70
CA GLU A 104 -2.47 5.28 9.80
C GLU A 104 -2.35 4.79 8.35
N LEU A 105 -3.32 5.17 7.51
CA LEU A 105 -3.13 5.00 6.07
C LEU A 105 -2.11 6.07 5.66
N PRO A 106 -1.02 5.70 4.97
CA PRO A 106 0.05 6.64 4.72
C PRO A 106 -0.37 7.68 3.68
N VAL A 107 -0.16 8.95 3.99
CA VAL A 107 -0.36 10.07 3.05
C VAL A 107 0.93 10.44 2.31
N SER A 108 2.07 9.92 2.77
CA SER A 108 3.39 10.12 2.19
C SER A 108 4.22 8.83 2.22
N VAL A 109 5.28 8.79 1.42
CA VAL A 109 6.26 7.70 1.43
C VAL A 109 6.96 7.63 2.79
N SER A 110 7.23 8.78 3.43
CA SER A 110 7.81 8.81 4.77
C SER A 110 6.91 8.19 5.85
N SER A 111 5.58 8.30 5.72
CA SER A 111 4.63 7.64 6.63
C SER A 111 4.72 6.10 6.57
N ILE A 112 5.17 5.52 5.46
CA ILE A 112 5.41 4.07 5.36
C ILE A 112 6.62 3.67 6.22
N VAL A 113 7.69 4.48 6.22
CA VAL A 113 8.86 4.28 7.09
C VAL A 113 8.46 4.39 8.57
N ASP A 114 7.67 5.42 8.91
CA ASP A 114 7.15 5.62 10.26
C ASP A 114 6.26 4.45 10.72
N MET A 115 5.38 3.95 9.84
CA MET A 115 4.55 2.76 10.12
C MET A 115 5.41 1.55 10.52
N VAL A 116 6.50 1.29 9.81
CA VAL A 116 7.43 0.18 10.13
C VAL A 116 8.03 0.35 11.52
N VAL A 117 8.45 1.56 11.87
CA VAL A 117 9.00 1.88 13.20
C VAL A 117 7.93 1.70 14.28
N LYS A 118 6.71 2.21 14.06
CA LYS A 118 5.57 2.05 14.98
C LYS A 118 5.26 0.57 15.21
N VAL A 119 5.15 -0.23 14.16
CA VAL A 119 4.91 -1.69 14.28
C VAL A 119 6.01 -2.36 15.11
N GLY A 120 7.28 -2.05 14.82
CA GLY A 120 8.43 -2.53 15.59
C GLY A 120 8.36 -2.24 17.07
N LEU A 121 8.03 -1.00 17.44
CA LEU A 121 7.87 -0.59 18.84
C LEU A 121 6.73 -1.35 19.53
N VAL A 122 5.59 -1.49 18.85
CA VAL A 122 4.43 -2.21 19.38
C VAL A 122 4.78 -3.67 19.68
N VAL A 123 5.51 -4.33 18.79
CA VAL A 123 5.89 -5.75 18.94
C VAL A 123 7.19 -5.98 19.71
N ASN A 124 7.77 -4.93 20.30
CA ASN A 124 9.01 -4.98 21.09
C ASN A 124 10.28 -5.34 20.30
N GLU A 125 10.35 -4.96 19.03
CA GLU A 125 11.48 -5.21 18.13
C GLU A 125 12.02 -3.88 17.51
N PRO A 126 12.35 -2.86 18.33
CA PRO A 126 12.70 -1.53 17.83
C PRO A 126 13.96 -1.51 16.95
N ASP A 127 14.98 -2.29 17.29
CA ASP A 127 16.26 -2.24 16.57
C ASP A 127 16.17 -2.90 15.19
N LYS A 128 15.41 -4.00 15.08
CA LYS A 128 15.10 -4.62 13.79
C LYS A 128 14.28 -3.67 12.92
N ALA A 129 13.27 -3.01 13.50
CA ALA A 129 12.45 -2.05 12.77
C ALA A 129 13.26 -0.85 12.28
N ARG A 130 14.15 -0.30 13.12
CA ARG A 130 15.07 0.78 12.73
C ARG A 130 16.05 0.35 11.64
N THR A 131 16.50 -0.90 11.64
CA THR A 131 17.34 -1.45 10.57
C THR A 131 16.57 -1.49 9.24
N ILE A 132 15.32 -1.95 9.25
CA ILE A 132 14.46 -1.96 8.06
C ILE A 132 14.19 -0.53 7.58
N ALA A 133 13.82 0.38 8.49
CA ALA A 133 13.60 1.79 8.19
C ALA A 133 14.84 2.45 7.58
N SER A 134 16.04 2.16 8.09
CA SER A 134 17.29 2.68 7.56
C SER A 134 17.55 2.21 6.13
N LYS A 135 17.24 0.94 5.82
CA LYS A 135 17.30 0.41 4.45
C LYS A 135 16.32 1.14 3.54
N MET A 136 15.07 1.34 3.98
CA MET A 136 14.05 2.07 3.21
C MET A 136 14.46 3.51 2.93
N LEU A 137 14.96 4.23 3.93
CA LEU A 137 15.49 5.59 3.76
C LEU A 137 16.68 5.63 2.79
N GLY A 138 17.58 4.64 2.86
CA GLY A 138 18.69 4.50 1.92
C GLY A 138 18.24 4.25 0.48
N THR A 139 17.14 3.51 0.26
CA THR A 139 16.53 3.35 -1.07
C THR A 139 15.87 4.64 -1.51
N LEU A 140 15.04 5.25 -0.66
CA LEU A 140 14.38 6.53 -0.95
C LEU A 140 15.38 7.61 -1.39
N ALA A 141 16.49 7.76 -0.67
CA ALA A 141 17.54 8.74 -0.97
C ALA A 141 18.13 8.60 -2.39
N LYS A 142 18.14 7.40 -2.98
CA LYS A 142 18.66 7.15 -4.32
C LYS A 142 17.69 7.57 -5.43
N HIS A 143 16.40 7.69 -5.12
CA HIS A 143 15.33 7.93 -6.08
C HIS A 143 14.70 9.32 -5.96
N ILE A 144 15.13 10.14 -5.00
CA ILE A 144 14.75 11.55 -4.94
C ILE A 144 15.33 12.28 -6.16
N ARG A 145 14.44 12.84 -6.99
CA ARG A 145 14.78 13.68 -8.13
C ARG A 145 14.57 15.16 -7.80
N SER A 146 15.12 16.04 -8.64
CA SER A 146 14.86 17.49 -8.56
C SER A 146 13.35 17.77 -8.62
N THR A 147 12.86 18.63 -7.75
CA THR A 147 11.43 18.89 -7.48
C THR A 147 10.68 19.61 -8.60
N GLN A 148 11.32 19.89 -9.74
CA GLN A 148 10.60 20.32 -10.94
C GLN A 148 9.94 19.11 -11.60
N ALA A 149 8.81 18.68 -11.04
CA ALA A 149 8.00 17.62 -11.59
C ALA A 149 7.45 18.03 -12.97
N THR A 150 7.98 17.42 -14.04
CA THR A 150 7.67 17.83 -15.42
C THR A 150 6.66 16.91 -16.10
N ARG A 151 6.66 15.62 -15.78
CA ARG A 151 5.84 14.62 -16.48
C ARG A 151 4.49 14.44 -15.81
N ARG A 152 3.41 14.62 -16.58
CA ARG A 152 2.05 14.33 -16.13
C ARG A 152 1.79 12.82 -16.18
N VAL A 153 1.48 12.22 -15.04
CA VAL A 153 1.24 10.78 -14.89
C VAL A 153 -0.18 10.55 -14.43
N TYR A 154 -0.87 9.63 -15.07
CA TYR A 154 -2.12 9.05 -14.58
C TYR A 154 -1.85 7.66 -14.02
N VAL A 155 -2.32 7.39 -12.81
CA VAL A 155 -2.24 6.06 -12.18
C VAL A 155 -3.64 5.55 -11.96
N GLU A 156 -3.90 4.31 -12.40
CA GLU A 156 -5.15 3.60 -12.17
C GLU A 156 -4.87 2.22 -11.55
N VAL A 157 -5.57 1.90 -10.47
CA VAL A 157 -5.58 0.57 -9.86
C VAL A 157 -6.99 0.00 -9.96
N ASP A 158 -7.12 -1.23 -10.44
CA ASP A 158 -8.41 -1.94 -10.48
C ASP A 158 -8.68 -2.67 -9.16
N LEU A 159 -9.51 -2.07 -8.30
CA LEU A 159 -9.95 -2.68 -7.04
C LEU A 159 -11.36 -3.30 -7.15
N GLY A 160 -11.75 -3.74 -8.35
CA GLY A 160 -13.14 -4.06 -8.72
C GLY A 160 -13.83 -2.92 -9.47
N GLY A 161 -13.03 -2.04 -10.07
CA GLY A 161 -13.41 -0.77 -10.68
C GLY A 161 -12.20 0.16 -10.70
N PRO A 162 -12.19 1.18 -11.57
CA PRO A 162 -11.06 2.08 -11.69
C PRO A 162 -10.94 2.95 -10.43
N VAL A 163 -9.75 3.00 -9.85
CA VAL A 163 -9.40 3.85 -8.70
C VAL A 163 -8.13 4.63 -9.01
N THR A 164 -8.13 5.93 -8.72
CA THR A 164 -6.96 6.81 -8.81
C THR A 164 -6.72 7.52 -7.47
N PHE A 165 -5.72 8.39 -7.41
CA PHE A 165 -5.18 8.93 -6.16
C PHE A 165 -5.12 10.44 -6.17
N GLY A 166 -5.54 11.08 -5.09
CA GLY A 166 -5.46 12.53 -4.92
C GLY A 166 -4.17 12.97 -4.19
N ALA A 167 -4.19 14.21 -3.69
CA ALA A 167 -3.09 14.84 -2.97
C ALA A 167 -2.67 14.13 -1.68
N TYR A 168 -3.58 13.41 -1.02
CA TYR A 168 -3.33 12.76 0.29
C TYR A 168 -2.86 11.30 0.15
N SER A 169 -2.24 10.95 -0.97
CA SER A 169 -1.79 9.59 -1.23
C SER A 169 -0.28 9.47 -1.27
N TYR A 170 0.25 8.45 -0.59
CA TYR A 170 1.64 8.04 -0.70
C TYR A 170 2.07 7.71 -2.14
N ILE A 171 1.13 7.33 -3.03
CA ILE A 171 1.42 7.10 -4.47
C ILE A 171 1.64 8.43 -5.18
N THR A 172 0.84 9.45 -4.86
CA THR A 172 1.05 10.82 -5.37
C THR A 172 2.38 11.39 -4.87
N ASP A 173 2.70 11.19 -3.59
CA ASP A 173 3.98 11.58 -3.01
C ASP A 173 5.16 10.86 -3.68
N ALA A 174 5.04 9.55 -3.93
CA ALA A 174 6.06 8.76 -4.63
C ALA A 174 6.33 9.28 -6.05
N LEU A 175 5.27 9.64 -6.80
CA LEU A 175 5.43 10.27 -8.12
C LEU A 175 6.19 11.60 -8.02
N SER A 176 5.84 12.43 -7.03
CA SER A 176 6.55 13.70 -6.78
C SER A 176 8.02 13.48 -6.46
N ILE A 177 8.34 12.51 -5.60
CA ILE A 177 9.72 12.12 -5.25
C ILE A 177 10.54 11.77 -6.50
N VAL A 178 9.95 11.04 -7.45
CA VAL A 178 10.65 10.62 -8.68
C VAL A 178 10.57 11.65 -9.82
N GLY A 179 10.10 12.87 -9.55
CA GLY A 179 10.08 13.96 -10.53
C GLY A 179 8.89 13.93 -11.51
N ALA A 180 7.81 13.24 -11.15
CA ALA A 180 6.54 13.23 -11.86
C ALA A 180 5.45 13.98 -11.10
N ARG A 181 4.40 14.37 -11.81
CA ARG A 181 3.19 14.96 -11.24
C ARG A 181 1.99 14.07 -11.55
N ASN A 182 1.32 13.58 -10.52
CA ASN A 182 0.02 12.94 -10.68
C ASN A 182 -0.99 13.95 -11.24
N ILE A 183 -1.75 13.57 -12.27
CA ILE A 183 -2.79 14.44 -12.82
C ILE A 183 -3.95 14.70 -11.86
N PHE A 184 -4.07 14.00 -10.73
CA PHE A 184 -5.06 14.28 -9.67
C PHE A 184 -4.43 14.89 -8.40
N SER A 185 -3.19 15.41 -8.48
CA SER A 185 -2.42 15.88 -7.32
C SER A 185 -3.02 17.09 -6.57
N ASP A 186 -4.05 17.74 -7.12
CA ASP A 186 -4.77 18.89 -6.57
C ASP A 186 -6.12 18.50 -5.94
N HIS A 187 -6.55 17.24 -6.06
CA HIS A 187 -7.76 16.75 -5.41
C HIS A 187 -7.47 16.41 -3.94
N ALA A 188 -8.23 16.98 -3.01
CA ALA A 188 -8.03 16.80 -1.56
C ALA A 188 -8.59 15.45 -1.05
N CYS A 189 -8.08 14.34 -1.60
CA CYS A 189 -8.47 12.99 -1.23
C CYS A 189 -7.29 12.01 -1.31
N GLU A 190 -7.45 10.85 -0.70
CA GLU A 190 -6.48 9.76 -0.74
C GLU A 190 -6.71 8.88 -1.98
N TRP A 191 -7.94 8.36 -2.13
CA TRP A 191 -8.40 7.48 -3.21
C TRP A 191 -9.70 8.04 -3.77
N GLU A 192 -9.86 8.01 -5.09
CA GLU A 192 -11.12 8.41 -5.74
C GLU A 192 -11.39 7.57 -7.00
N LYS A 193 -12.65 7.55 -7.43
CA LYS A 193 -12.98 7.05 -8.76
C LYS A 193 -12.54 8.12 -9.76
N PRO A 194 -11.72 7.79 -10.78
CA PRO A 194 -11.25 8.77 -11.74
C PRO A 194 -12.43 9.33 -12.56
N ASP A 195 -12.44 10.66 -12.71
CA ASP A 195 -13.21 11.33 -13.74
C ASP A 195 -12.44 11.23 -15.06
N PHE A 196 -13.00 10.49 -16.02
CA PHE A 196 -12.36 10.27 -17.30
C PHE A 196 -12.29 11.51 -18.19
N ASP A 197 -13.18 12.50 -17.98
CA ASP A 197 -13.10 13.76 -18.72
C ASP A 197 -11.89 14.57 -18.24
N ILE A 198 -11.58 14.54 -16.94
CA ILE A 198 -10.35 15.13 -16.38
C ILE A 198 -9.10 14.44 -16.94
N VAL A 199 -9.12 13.11 -17.10
CA VAL A 199 -7.99 12.38 -17.71
C VAL A 199 -7.75 12.86 -19.15
N VAL A 200 -8.82 13.08 -19.91
CA VAL A 200 -8.75 13.60 -21.28
C VAL A 200 -8.24 15.03 -21.30
N GLU A 201 -8.79 15.91 -20.46
CA GLU A 201 -8.41 17.32 -20.36
C GLU A 201 -6.93 17.49 -19.97
N ARG A 202 -6.48 16.78 -18.93
CA ARG A 202 -5.12 16.89 -18.40
C ARG A 202 -4.08 16.15 -19.23
N ASN A 203 -4.53 15.30 -20.16
CA ASN A 203 -3.75 14.62 -21.19
C ASN A 203 -2.38 14.12 -20.66
N PRO A 204 -2.37 13.03 -19.87
CA PRO A 204 -1.16 12.51 -19.26
C PRO A 204 -0.16 12.03 -20.32
N GLU A 205 1.13 12.18 -20.01
CA GLU A 205 2.24 11.70 -20.82
C GLU A 205 2.59 10.24 -20.53
N ILE A 206 2.18 9.74 -19.35
CA ILE A 206 2.37 8.37 -18.91
C ILE A 206 1.09 7.88 -18.25
N ILE A 207 0.67 6.66 -18.59
CA ILE A 207 -0.35 5.92 -17.85
C ILE A 207 0.31 4.73 -17.16
N ILE A 208 0.07 4.58 -15.86
CA ILE A 208 0.45 3.40 -15.09
C ILE A 208 -0.84 2.71 -14.66
N TYR A 209 -0.94 1.42 -14.97
CA TYR A 209 -2.10 0.60 -14.66
C TYR A 209 -1.71 -0.58 -13.78
N GLU A 210 -2.39 -0.76 -12.66
CA GLU A 210 -2.30 -1.93 -11.81
C GLU A 210 -3.55 -2.81 -11.99
N PRO A 211 -3.40 -4.02 -12.55
CA PRO A 211 -4.51 -4.95 -12.66
C PRO A 211 -5.03 -5.38 -11.30
N LYS A 212 -6.29 -5.81 -11.29
CA LYS A 212 -6.88 -6.39 -10.09
C LYS A 212 -6.09 -7.59 -9.62
N MET A 213 -5.81 -7.62 -8.32
CA MET A 213 -5.17 -8.74 -7.63
C MET A 213 -5.74 -10.09 -8.08
N PHE A 214 -4.86 -11.05 -8.39
CA PHE A 214 -5.19 -12.38 -8.93
C PHE A 214 -5.87 -12.39 -10.31
N ARG A 215 -5.91 -11.25 -11.02
CA ARG A 215 -6.46 -11.12 -12.38
C ARG A 215 -5.47 -10.35 -13.26
N PRO A 216 -4.33 -10.97 -13.61
CA PRO A 216 -3.35 -10.33 -14.48
C PRO A 216 -4.00 -9.94 -15.82
N LYS A 217 -3.50 -8.86 -16.41
CA LYS A 217 -3.87 -8.39 -17.74
C LYS A 217 -2.61 -8.15 -18.56
N THR A 218 -2.71 -8.40 -19.86
CA THR A 218 -1.68 -8.07 -20.83
C THR A 218 -1.75 -6.59 -21.22
N LEU A 219 -0.66 -6.07 -21.80
CA LEU A 219 -0.63 -4.71 -22.34
C LEU A 219 -1.64 -4.51 -23.46
N GLY A 220 -1.85 -5.51 -24.32
CA GLY A 220 -2.87 -5.46 -25.36
C GLY A 220 -4.28 -5.25 -24.81
N GLU A 221 -4.68 -6.02 -23.80
CA GLU A 221 -6.01 -5.89 -23.16
C GLU A 221 -6.21 -4.52 -22.51
N ILE A 222 -5.15 -3.96 -21.90
CA ILE A 222 -5.21 -2.63 -21.27
C ILE A 222 -5.28 -1.55 -22.35
N LEU A 223 -4.48 -1.62 -23.41
CA LEU A 223 -4.54 -0.67 -24.52
C LEU A 223 -5.90 -0.68 -25.23
N GLU A 224 -6.50 -1.86 -25.41
CA GLU A 224 -7.85 -2.01 -25.95
C GLU A 224 -8.89 -1.36 -25.03
N MET A 225 -8.84 -1.66 -23.73
CA MET A 225 -9.73 -1.06 -22.74
C MET A 225 -9.61 0.47 -22.71
N LEU A 226 -8.40 1.01 -22.66
CA LEU A 226 -8.16 2.45 -22.65
C LEU A 226 -8.62 3.09 -23.97
N SER A 227 -8.37 2.46 -25.12
CA SER A 227 -8.87 2.93 -26.42
C SER A 227 -10.40 2.92 -26.47
N GLY A 228 -11.05 1.91 -25.87
CA GLY A 228 -12.51 1.83 -25.73
C GLY A 228 -13.11 2.96 -24.89
N ARG A 229 -12.31 3.63 -24.04
CA ARG A 229 -12.72 4.87 -23.32
C ARG A 229 -12.58 6.13 -24.17
N GLY A 230 -12.18 6.01 -25.44
CA GLY A 230 -11.91 7.14 -26.34
C GLY A 230 -10.53 7.76 -26.16
N TRP A 231 -9.61 7.09 -25.46
CA TRP A 231 -8.31 7.66 -25.08
C TRP A 231 -7.20 7.46 -26.12
N SER A 232 -7.51 6.94 -27.31
CA SER A 232 -6.51 6.64 -28.35
C SER A 232 -5.65 7.84 -28.76
N LYS A 233 -6.15 9.08 -28.55
CA LYS A 233 -5.44 10.34 -28.85
C LYS A 233 -4.64 10.91 -27.67
N LEU A 234 -4.72 10.31 -26.48
CA LEU A 234 -3.91 10.78 -25.34
C LEU A 234 -2.43 10.63 -25.64
N SER A 235 -1.63 11.56 -25.13
CA SER A 235 -0.17 11.57 -25.32
C SER A 235 0.47 10.26 -24.85
N ALA A 236 0.04 9.72 -23.71
CA ALA A 236 0.52 8.42 -23.23
C ALA A 236 0.30 7.27 -24.22
N LEU A 237 -0.90 7.13 -24.80
CA LEU A 237 -1.19 6.06 -25.77
C LEU A 237 -0.45 6.29 -27.10
N SER A 238 -0.47 7.53 -27.60
CA SER A 238 0.17 7.88 -28.88
C SER A 238 1.70 7.70 -28.85
N SER A 239 2.31 7.83 -27.67
CA SER A 239 3.75 7.64 -27.48
C SER A 239 4.14 6.27 -26.92
N GLY A 240 3.18 5.35 -26.74
CA GLY A 240 3.41 4.01 -26.20
C GLY A 240 3.83 3.99 -24.72
N ARG A 241 3.54 5.05 -23.95
CA ARG A 241 3.91 5.19 -22.54
C ARG A 241 2.78 4.74 -21.63
N VAL A 242 2.38 3.48 -21.80
CA VAL A 242 1.41 2.80 -20.95
C VAL A 242 2.12 1.62 -20.30
N TYR A 243 2.18 1.62 -18.98
CA TYR A 243 2.92 0.62 -18.21
C TYR A 243 1.99 -0.16 -17.29
N ILE A 244 2.28 -1.45 -17.15
CA ILE A 244 1.59 -2.34 -16.22
C ILE A 244 2.53 -2.62 -15.05
N THR A 245 2.00 -2.61 -13.83
CA THR A 245 2.79 -3.00 -12.68
C THR A 245 3.25 -4.46 -12.78
N PRO A 246 4.47 -4.81 -12.33
CA PRO A 246 5.13 -6.08 -12.64
C PRO A 246 4.65 -7.27 -11.78
N SER A 247 3.58 -7.09 -10.99
CA SER A 247 3.11 -8.05 -10.00
C SER A 247 1.70 -8.56 -10.34
N PRO A 248 1.40 -9.86 -10.12
CA PRO A 248 0.04 -10.38 -10.18
C PRO A 248 -0.80 -10.02 -8.92
N TYR A 249 -0.17 -9.35 -7.95
CA TYR A 249 -0.78 -8.85 -6.73
C TYR A 249 -0.63 -7.32 -6.64
N ASP A 250 -1.25 -6.72 -5.62
CA ASP A 250 -1.08 -5.30 -5.32
C ASP A 250 0.41 -4.93 -5.23
N PHE A 251 0.81 -3.88 -5.97
CA PHE A 251 2.19 -3.43 -6.06
C PHE A 251 2.30 -1.96 -5.66
N LEU A 252 1.51 -1.09 -6.28
CA LEU A 252 1.33 0.30 -5.87
C LEU A 252 0.32 0.41 -4.74
N ALA A 253 -0.78 -0.35 -4.76
CA ALA A 253 -1.78 -0.33 -3.69
C ALA A 253 -1.28 -0.91 -2.37
N HIS A 254 -0.19 -1.67 -2.41
CA HIS A 254 0.45 -2.23 -1.22
C HIS A 254 1.41 -1.22 -0.58
N HIS A 255 1.05 -0.71 0.60
CA HIS A 255 1.78 0.36 1.30
C HIS A 255 2.72 -0.15 2.41
N GLY A 256 3.34 -1.32 2.21
CA GLY A 256 4.35 -1.89 3.11
C GLY A 256 5.79 -1.54 2.71
N PRO A 257 6.80 -2.09 3.41
CA PRO A 257 8.22 -1.90 3.07
C PRO A 257 8.57 -2.06 1.58
N SER A 258 8.01 -3.06 0.89
CA SER A 258 8.18 -3.31 -0.54
C SER A 258 7.76 -2.15 -1.43
N PHE A 259 6.85 -1.28 -1.00
CA PHE A 259 6.53 -0.06 -1.75
C PHE A 259 7.77 0.81 -1.97
N ILE A 260 8.59 0.99 -0.92
CA ILE A 260 9.83 1.77 -1.01
C ILE A 260 10.96 0.94 -1.59
N LEU A 261 11.05 -0.34 -1.24
CA LEU A 261 12.16 -1.19 -1.64
C LEU A 261 12.08 -1.67 -3.09
N GLU A 262 10.89 -1.71 -3.69
CA GLU A 262 10.64 -2.27 -5.02
C GLU A 262 9.82 -1.32 -5.90
N ALA A 263 8.66 -0.84 -5.41
CA ALA A 263 7.75 -0.05 -6.24
C ALA A 263 8.30 1.35 -6.58
N LEU A 264 8.92 2.05 -5.62
CA LEU A 264 9.54 3.36 -5.85
C LEU A 264 10.71 3.29 -6.86
N PRO A 265 11.67 2.34 -6.77
CA PRO A 265 12.65 2.13 -7.82
C PRO A 265 12.04 1.87 -9.20
N TRP A 266 10.98 1.05 -9.26
CA TRP A 266 10.28 0.77 -10.50
C TRP A 266 9.61 2.03 -11.07
N LEU A 267 8.94 2.83 -10.22
CA LEU A 267 8.33 4.11 -10.60
C LEU A 267 9.37 5.09 -11.16
N ASP A 268 10.52 5.23 -10.50
CA ASP A 268 11.60 6.10 -10.97
C ASP A 268 12.08 5.68 -12.36
N ASN A 269 12.28 4.38 -12.59
CA ASN A 269 12.65 3.87 -13.90
C ASN A 269 11.56 4.13 -14.95
N THR A 270 10.30 3.77 -14.65
CA THR A 270 9.14 3.98 -15.53
C THR A 270 9.02 5.44 -15.97
N VAL A 271 9.16 6.37 -15.02
CA VAL A 271 8.99 7.81 -15.27
C VAL A 271 10.18 8.42 -16.03
N ASN A 272 11.41 8.02 -15.69
CA ASN A 272 12.60 8.76 -16.12
C ASN A 272 13.41 8.11 -17.24
N THR A 273 13.36 6.80 -17.41
CA THR A 273 14.11 6.11 -18.47
C THR A 273 13.21 5.58 -19.57
N GLY A 274 11.96 5.26 -19.22
CA GLY A 274 11.06 4.46 -20.05
C GLY A 274 11.60 3.04 -20.14
N PHE A 275 10.80 2.03 -19.79
CA PHE A 275 11.19 0.65 -20.11
C PHE A 275 11.30 0.55 -21.63
N LYS A 276 12.54 0.41 -22.13
CA LYS A 276 12.76 -0.22 -23.43
C LYS A 276 12.47 -1.70 -23.17
N ASP A 277 11.34 -2.19 -23.67
CA ASP A 277 11.00 -3.61 -23.59
C ASP A 277 12.23 -4.45 -23.96
N THR A 278 12.66 -5.30 -23.02
CA THR A 278 13.51 -6.47 -23.29
C THR A 278 12.63 -7.69 -23.27
#